data_AF-A0A227J0G6-F1
#
_entry.id   AF-A0A227J0G6-F1
#
_cell.length_a   1.000
_cell.length_b   1.000
_cell.length_c   1.000
_cell.angle_alpha   90.00
_cell.angle_beta   90.00
_cell.angle_gamma   90.00
#
_symmetry.space_group_name_H-M   'P 1'
#
loop_
_entity.id
_entity.type
_entity.pdbx_description
1 polymer ?
#
loop_
_entity_poly.entity_id
_entity_poly.type
_entity_poly.pdbx_seq_one_letter_code
_entity_poly.pdbx_strand_id
1 'polypeptide(L)'
;LRLSFDVREIIARIVDDSDFDEFKALYGRTLVCGFARIHGQLIGIVANNGILFSDSSQKGAHFIELCAKRKTPLLFLQNITGFM
;
A
#
# COMPACT_ATOMS: atom_id res chain seq x y z
N LEU A 1 -7.81 -2.07 -24.63
CA LEU A 1 -8.41 -1.55 -23.38
C LEU A 1 -7.33 -1.47 -22.31
N ARG A 2 -7.25 -0.38 -21.54
CA ARG A 2 -6.56 -0.39 -20.25
C ARG A 2 -7.50 -1.05 -19.24
N LEU A 3 -7.07 -2.15 -18.63
CA LEU A 3 -7.83 -2.85 -17.60
C LEU A 3 -7.38 -2.35 -16.22
N SER A 4 -8.32 -1.95 -15.39
CA SER A 4 -8.07 -1.74 -13.97
C SER A 4 -8.13 -3.07 -13.23
N PHE A 5 -7.28 -3.25 -12.23
CA PHE A 5 -7.29 -4.40 -11.34
C PHE A 5 -7.08 -3.90 -9.90
N ASP A 6 -7.52 -4.68 -8.91
CA ASP A 6 -7.28 -4.37 -7.51
C ASP A 6 -5.87 -4.81 -7.12
N VAL A 7 -5.05 -3.87 -6.65
CA VAL A 7 -3.68 -4.17 -6.20
C VAL A 7 -3.64 -5.12 -5.00
N ARG A 8 -4.73 -5.26 -4.24
CA ARG A 8 -4.85 -6.23 -3.14
C ARG A 8 -4.70 -7.67 -3.61
N GLU A 9 -5.12 -7.99 -4.84
CA GLU A 9 -4.93 -9.32 -5.42
C GLU A 9 -3.44 -9.66 -5.58
N ILE A 10 -2.61 -8.66 -5.87
CA ILE A 10 -1.16 -8.84 -5.93
C ILE A 10 -0.62 -9.03 -4.51
N ILE A 11 -1.02 -8.16 -3.57
CA ILE A 11 -0.57 -8.20 -2.18
C ILE A 11 -0.85 -9.57 -1.56
N ALA A 12 -2.07 -10.09 -1.69
CA ALA A 12 -2.48 -11.37 -1.12
C ALA A 12 -1.63 -12.56 -1.61
N ARG A 13 -0.96 -12.45 -2.77
CA ARG A 13 -0.15 -13.53 -3.36
C ARG A 13 1.34 -13.43 -3.05
N ILE A 14 1.82 -12.26 -2.60
CA ILE A 14 3.23 -12.03 -2.31
C ILE A 14 3.54 -12.04 -0.81
N VAL A 15 2.54 -11.80 0.03
CA VAL A 15 2.70 -11.77 1.48
C VAL A 15 2.46 -13.16 2.07
N ASP A 16 3.15 -13.44 3.17
CA ASP A 16 3.01 -14.68 3.91
C ASP A 16 1.55 -14.86 4.36
N ASP A 17 1.02 -16.07 4.19
CA ASP A 17 -0.34 -16.47 4.58
C ASP A 17 -1.48 -15.62 3.99
N SER A 18 -1.21 -14.82 2.96
CA SER A 18 -2.15 -13.81 2.44
C SER A 18 -2.64 -12.82 3.52
N ASP A 19 -1.90 -12.68 4.63
CA ASP A 19 -2.26 -11.82 5.75
C ASP A 19 -1.78 -10.39 5.54
N PHE A 20 -2.74 -9.46 5.54
CA PHE A 20 -2.50 -8.05 5.25
C PHE A 20 -3.37 -7.16 6.14
N ASP A 21 -2.73 -6.38 7.01
CA ASP A 21 -3.38 -5.41 7.87
C ASP A 21 -3.41 -4.03 7.19
N GLU A 22 -4.56 -3.70 6.58
CA GLU A 22 -4.70 -2.48 5.80
C GLU A 22 -4.84 -1.22 6.67
N PHE A 23 -3.85 -0.33 6.55
CA PHE A 23 -3.84 0.96 7.21
C PHE A 23 -4.83 1.93 6.56
N LYS A 24 -5.74 2.50 7.36
CA LYS A 24 -6.75 3.46 6.89
C LYS A 24 -7.49 2.98 5.63
N ALA A 25 -8.01 1.74 5.64
CA ALA A 25 -8.66 1.12 4.48
C ALA A 25 -9.79 1.96 3.85
N LEU A 26 -10.49 2.75 4.68
CA LEU A 26 -11.64 3.55 4.23
C LEU A 26 -11.29 4.98 3.77
N TYR A 27 -10.04 5.43 3.92
CA TYR A 27 -9.55 6.77 3.59
C TYR A 27 -8.49 6.71 2.48
N GLY A 28 -8.48 7.66 1.54
CA GLY A 28 -7.50 7.70 0.44
C GLY A 28 -7.43 6.37 -0.35
N ARG A 29 -8.59 5.81 -0.73
CA ARG A 29 -8.73 4.42 -1.23
C ARG A 29 -7.96 4.10 -2.52
N THR A 30 -7.49 5.12 -3.25
CA THR A 30 -6.65 4.94 -4.44
C THR A 30 -5.18 4.67 -4.11
N LEU A 31 -4.79 4.77 -2.84
CA LEU A 31 -3.52 4.30 -2.31
C LEU A 31 -3.79 3.27 -1.20
N VAL A 32 -3.38 2.04 -1.46
CA VAL A 32 -3.41 0.95 -0.48
C VAL A 32 -2.12 1.02 0.34
N CYS A 33 -2.26 1.11 1.65
CA CYS A 33 -1.16 1.07 2.60
C CYS A 33 -1.46 0.02 3.66
N GLY A 34 -0.47 -0.72 4.13
CA GLY A 34 -0.71 -1.68 5.19
C GLY A 34 0.53 -2.49 5.55
N PHE A 35 0.41 -3.25 6.63
CA PHE A 35 1.48 -4.09 7.14
C PHE A 35 1.28 -5.54 6.68
N ALA A 36 2.38 -6.21 6.37
CA ALA A 36 2.39 -7.62 6.01
C ALA A 36 3.74 -8.25 6.39
N ARG A 37 3.87 -9.57 6.17
CA ARG A 37 5.16 -10.25 6.22
C ARG A 37 5.54 -10.83 4.86
N ILE A 38 6.83 -10.80 4.55
CA ILE A 38 7.42 -11.56 3.44
C ILE A 38 8.62 -12.31 4.00
N HIS A 39 8.61 -13.64 3.89
CA HIS A 39 9.65 -14.51 4.46
C HIS A 39 9.90 -14.22 5.95
N GLY A 40 8.82 -13.99 6.71
CA GLY A 40 8.84 -13.68 8.14
C GLY A 40 9.24 -12.25 8.48
N GLN A 41 9.71 -11.43 7.53
CA GLN A 41 10.10 -10.04 7.77
C GLN A 41 8.88 -9.13 7.69
N LEU A 42 8.66 -8.31 8.73
CA LEU A 42 7.60 -7.29 8.72
C LEU A 42 7.94 -6.21 7.69
N ILE A 43 6.99 -5.92 6.80
CA ILE A 43 7.10 -4.88 5.78
C ILE A 43 5.91 -3.93 5.83
N GLY A 44 6.11 -2.69 5.39
CA GLY A 44 5.06 -1.74 5.09
C GLY A 44 4.87 -1.65 3.58
N ILE A 45 3.68 -1.98 3.09
CA ILE A 45 3.36 -1.92 1.66
C ILE A 45 2.71 -0.58 1.34
N VAL A 46 3.13 0.06 0.26
CA VAL A 46 2.52 1.25 -0.33
C VAL A 46 2.24 0.96 -1.80
N ALA A 47 0.96 0.89 -2.18
CA ALA A 47 0.54 0.33 -3.45
C ALA A 47 -0.53 1.18 -4.13
N ASN A 48 -0.35 1.45 -5.42
CA ASN A 48 -1.30 2.28 -6.17
C ASN A 48 -2.45 1.45 -6.73
N ASN A 49 -3.66 1.97 -6.52
CA ASN A 49 -4.90 1.38 -7.02
C ASN A 49 -5.70 2.39 -7.86
N GLY A 50 -5.01 3.35 -8.50
CA GLY A 50 -5.62 4.42 -9.28
C GLY A 50 -4.85 5.74 -9.21
N ILE A 51 -5.54 6.83 -9.52
CA ILE A 51 -5.03 8.20 -9.47
C ILE A 51 -4.82 8.63 -8.02
N LEU A 52 -3.72 9.33 -7.73
CA LEU A 52 -3.45 9.84 -6.39
C LEU A 52 -4.17 11.16 -6.16
N PHE A 53 -5.00 11.20 -5.12
CA PHE A 53 -5.64 12.41 -4.60
C PHE A 53 -4.88 12.95 -3.38
N SER A 54 -5.18 14.18 -2.97
CA SER A 54 -4.61 14.80 -1.77
C SER A 54 -4.74 13.92 -0.51
N ASP A 55 -5.91 13.29 -0.30
CA ASP A 55 -6.13 12.37 0.83
C ASP A 55 -5.23 11.12 0.75
N SER A 56 -5.03 10.59 -0.45
CA SER A 56 -4.13 9.45 -0.70
C SER A 56 -2.68 9.82 -0.38
N SER A 57 -2.25 11.03 -0.73
CA SER A 57 -0.92 11.55 -0.39
C SER A 57 -0.74 11.72 1.12
N GLN A 58 -1.73 12.28 1.83
CA GLN A 58 -1.70 12.40 3.29
C GLN A 58 -1.67 11.04 4.00
N LYS A 59 -2.44 10.07 3.48
CA LYS A 59 -2.41 8.68 3.95
C LYS A 59 -1.01 8.08 3.80
N GLY A 60 -0.42 8.20 2.62
CA GLY A 60 0.90 7.66 2.31
C GLY A 60 1.99 8.26 3.18
N ALA A 61 2.00 9.60 3.34
CA ALA A 61 2.97 10.29 4.19
C ALA A 61 2.91 9.79 5.65
N HIS A 62 1.71 9.77 6.23
CA HIS A 62 1.52 9.29 7.61
C HIS A 62 1.94 7.82 7.78
N PHE A 63 1.64 6.96 6.80
CA PHE A 63 2.04 5.57 6.84
C PHE A 63 3.56 5.38 6.77
N ILE A 64 4.23 6.14 5.91
CA ILE A 64 5.70 6.14 5.78
C ILE A 64 6.36 6.60 7.08
N GLU A 65 5.85 7.65 7.72
CA GLU A 65 6.34 8.12 9.02
C GLU A 65 6.20 7.04 10.10
N LEU A 66 5.08 6.31 10.11
CA LEU A 66 4.86 5.21 11.04
C LEU A 66 5.88 4.07 10.82
N CYS A 67 6.12 3.69 9.57
CA CYS A 67 7.11 2.68 9.20
C CYS A 67 8.53 3.12 9.59
N ALA A 68 8.88 4.38 9.33
CA ALA A 68 10.18 4.94 9.69
C ALA A 68 10.41 4.89 11.22
N LYS A 69 9.42 5.28 12.02
CA LYS A 69 9.50 5.20 13.50
C LYS A 69 9.65 3.75 14.00
N ARG A 70 8.99 2.80 13.34
CA ARG A 70 9.05 1.37 13.69
C ARG A 70 10.23 0.62 13.07
N LYS A 71 11.06 1.30 12.27
CA LYS A 71 12.14 0.69 11.48
C LYS A 71 11.64 -0.45 10.59
N THR A 72 10.43 -0.29 10.06
CA THR A 72 9.81 -1.25 9.15
C THR A 72 10.22 -0.92 7.71
N PRO A 73 10.82 -1.85 6.96
CA PRO A 73 11.14 -1.65 5.55
C PRO A 73 9.88 -1.40 4.71
N LEU A 74 10.02 -0.58 3.68
CA LEU A 74 8.93 -0.20 2.79
C LEU A 74 9.03 -0.91 1.43
N LEU A 75 7.91 -1.44 0.96
CA LEU A 75 7.73 -1.99 -0.38
C LEU A 75 6.75 -1.11 -1.16
N PHE A 76 7.22 -0.54 -2.28
CA PHE A 76 6.40 0.28 -3.17
C PHE A 76 5.93 -0.54 -4.39
N LEU A 77 4.63 -0.76 -4.53
CA LEU A 77 4.01 -1.37 -5.71
C LEU A 77 3.47 -0.28 -6.63
N GLN A 78 4.29 0.13 -7.60
CA GLN A 78 3.99 1.27 -8.45
C GLN A 78 3.10 0.87 -9.63
N ASN A 79 1.89 1.43 -9.64
CA ASN A 79 0.94 1.39 -10.74
C ASN A 79 0.32 2.78 -10.93
N ILE A 80 1.18 3.77 -11.20
CA ILE A 80 0.81 5.19 -11.21
C ILE A 80 0.23 5.60 -12.57
N THR A 81 -0.93 6.25 -12.51
CA THR A 81 -1.57 6.89 -13.68
C THR A 81 -1.50 8.43 -13.63
N GLY A 82 -1.06 9.02 -12.52
CA GLY A 82 -0.90 10.46 -12.31
C GLY A 82 -1.40 10.94 -10.94
N PHE A 83 -1.48 12.26 -10.79
CA PHE A 83 -1.99 12.97 -9.60
C PHE A 83 -3.19 13.84 -9.97
N MET A 84 -4.10 14.06 -9.00
CA MET A 84 -5.23 15.00 -9.09
C MET A 84 -5.44 15.74 -7.76
#